data_AF-B8MNU8-F1
#
_entry.id   AF-B8MNU8-F1
#
_cell.length_a   1.000
_cell.length_b   1.000
_cell.length_c   1.000
_cell.angle_alpha   90.00
_cell.angle_beta   90.00
_cell.angle_gamma   90.00
#
_symmetry.space_group_name_H-M   'P 1'
#
loop_
_entity.id
_entity.type
_entity.pdbx_description
1 polymer ?
#
loop_
_entity_poly.entity_id
_entity_poly.type
_entity_poly.pdbx_seq_one_letter_code
_entity_poly.pdbx_strand_id
1 'polypeptide(L)'
;MALDSDDKLRELQPLRAKSNGPHESQVFDAEAEAALAGAQAAIAYPTAQFATNLWICLDNLEVAIRLLSPSTGSSQEIFESFRTLAAAWPLRKRLPHTKSGSIQIRWVPGHAKIPENEAADLAAKEGAASIPPAPHKSSYASLKRYAKTQSLSAAQSQWEKVAPQSYQDLEITTSPKRPGELQLNRLDLGHVIAARTGHGDFADYHERFNHDDAYLLCRCGARKAPLHFFFCHIAKRRAPRPPGPPSEVISFLLGTAKGAQKLATWLAETHFFEDICPRQPLLST
;
A
#
# COMPACT_ATOMS: atom_id res chain seq x y z
N MET A 1 35.15 43.46 12.52
CA MET A 1 33.81 44.01 12.21
C MET A 1 32.90 42.80 12.05
N ALA A 2 32.11 42.40 13.06
CA ALA A 2 30.92 43.12 13.58
C ALA A 2 29.91 43.34 12.44
N LEU A 3 28.64 42.94 12.44
CA LEU A 3 27.67 42.33 13.35
C LEU A 3 26.55 41.81 12.41
N ASP A 4 25.99 40.60 12.61
CA ASP A 4 24.74 40.31 13.35
C ASP A 4 23.44 40.67 12.61
N SER A 5 22.44 39.77 12.69
CA SER A 5 20.97 39.98 12.70
C SER A 5 20.19 38.79 12.09
N ASP A 6 19.70 37.93 12.99
CA ASP A 6 18.43 37.20 13.06
C ASP A 6 17.49 37.04 11.84
N ASP A 7 16.98 35.81 11.66
CA ASP A 7 15.58 35.44 12.02
C ASP A 7 15.01 34.33 11.08
N LYS A 8 14.30 33.37 11.67
CA LYS A 8 13.32 32.41 11.09
C LYS A 8 13.74 31.47 9.93
N LEU A 9 13.93 30.20 10.29
CA LEU A 9 13.48 29.04 9.49
C LEU A 9 12.62 28.15 10.40
N ARG A 10 11.31 28.39 10.41
CA ARG A 10 10.30 27.59 9.69
C ARG A 10 10.22 26.14 10.16
N GLU A 11 9.24 25.94 11.05
CA GLU A 11 8.30 24.83 10.99
C GLU A 11 7.95 24.48 9.52
N LEU A 12 8.07 23.18 9.18
CA LEU A 12 7.15 22.41 8.34
C LEU A 12 7.75 21.02 8.18
N GLN A 13 7.24 20.07 8.97
CA GLN A 13 7.20 18.68 8.52
C GLN A 13 6.46 18.63 7.18
N PRO A 14 6.91 17.76 6.28
CA PRO A 14 5.96 16.86 5.67
C PRO A 14 6.38 15.44 6.01
N LEU A 15 5.53 14.79 6.82
CA LEU A 15 5.31 13.36 6.78
C LEU A 15 5.00 12.97 5.33
N ARG A 16 6.04 12.68 4.53
CA ARG A 16 5.88 11.92 3.30
C ARG A 16 6.15 10.48 3.65
N ALA A 17 5.07 9.73 3.80
CA ALA A 17 5.11 8.27 3.68
C ALA A 17 5.85 7.95 2.38
N LYS A 18 7.11 7.49 2.48
CA LYS A 18 7.82 6.94 1.34
C LYS A 18 7.03 5.71 0.92
N SER A 19 6.43 5.80 -0.25
CA SER A 19 5.82 4.68 -0.94
C SER A 19 6.94 3.71 -1.27
N ASN A 20 7.17 2.72 -0.38
CA ASN A 20 8.14 1.65 -0.59
C ASN A 20 7.77 0.87 -1.86
N GLY A 21 8.35 1.28 -2.99
CA GLY A 21 8.10 0.71 -4.30
C GLY A 21 8.84 -0.63 -4.52
N PRO A 22 8.49 -1.40 -5.56
CA PRO A 22 9.18 -2.64 -5.93
C PRO A 22 10.66 -2.45 -6.27
N HIS A 23 11.03 -1.26 -6.76
CA HIS A 23 12.39 -0.92 -7.20
C HIS A 23 13.36 -0.65 -6.03
N GLU A 24 12.89 -0.01 -4.95
CA GLU A 24 13.77 0.51 -3.89
C GLU A 24 14.49 -0.60 -3.10
N SER A 25 13.86 -1.76 -2.92
CA SER A 25 14.48 -2.90 -2.25
C SER A 25 15.51 -3.64 -3.10
N GLN A 26 15.31 -3.66 -4.42
CA GLN A 26 16.22 -4.33 -5.34
C GLN A 26 17.46 -3.46 -5.49
N VAL A 27 17.26 -2.14 -5.58
CA VAL A 27 18.32 -1.14 -5.50
C VAL A 27 19.06 -1.25 -4.16
N PHE A 28 18.34 -1.35 -3.03
CA PHE A 28 18.96 -1.52 -1.72
C PHE A 28 19.84 -2.79 -1.62
N ASP A 29 19.32 -3.93 -2.04
CA ASP A 29 20.07 -5.20 -2.01
C ASP A 29 21.26 -5.15 -3.00
N ALA A 30 21.08 -4.61 -4.21
CA ALA A 30 22.14 -4.45 -5.22
C ALA A 30 23.24 -3.49 -4.78
N GLU A 31 22.90 -2.39 -4.10
CA GLU A 31 23.88 -1.46 -3.57
C GLU A 31 24.68 -2.06 -2.41
N ALA A 32 24.06 -2.87 -1.56
CA ALA A 32 24.78 -3.62 -0.53
C ALA A 32 25.76 -4.63 -1.17
N GLU A 33 25.35 -5.34 -2.22
CA GLU A 33 26.22 -6.23 -2.99
C GLU A 33 27.37 -5.47 -3.65
N ALA A 34 27.09 -4.32 -4.28
CA ALA A 34 28.10 -3.48 -4.91
C ALA A 34 29.11 -2.95 -3.88
N ALA A 35 28.67 -2.54 -2.70
CA ALA A 35 29.55 -2.12 -1.61
C ALA A 35 30.49 -3.24 -1.16
N LEU A 36 29.97 -4.47 -1.02
CA LEU A 36 30.76 -5.65 -0.67
C LEU A 36 31.77 -6.01 -1.78
N ALA A 37 31.32 -6.07 -3.02
CA ALA A 37 32.18 -6.39 -4.17
C ALA A 37 33.28 -5.33 -4.36
N GLY A 38 32.94 -4.04 -4.22
CA GLY A 38 33.89 -2.94 -4.25
C GLY A 38 34.93 -3.03 -3.13
N ALA A 39 34.51 -3.37 -1.90
CA ALA A 39 35.41 -3.58 -0.78
C ALA A 39 36.36 -4.77 -1.00
N GLN A 40 35.84 -5.88 -1.52
CA GLN A 40 36.64 -7.07 -1.87
C GLN A 40 37.68 -6.75 -2.96
N ALA A 41 37.27 -6.07 -4.03
CA ALA A 41 38.16 -5.68 -5.11
C ALA A 41 39.26 -4.72 -4.61
N ALA A 42 38.89 -3.74 -3.78
CA ALA A 42 39.84 -2.79 -3.20
C ALA A 42 40.87 -3.47 -2.29
N ILE A 43 40.48 -4.51 -1.54
CA ILE A 43 41.40 -5.30 -0.70
C ILE A 43 42.35 -6.14 -1.54
N ALA A 44 41.86 -6.76 -2.61
CA ALA A 44 42.67 -7.56 -3.52
C ALA A 44 43.65 -6.72 -4.33
N TYR A 45 43.42 -5.42 -4.44
CA TYR A 45 44.23 -4.54 -5.28
C TYR A 45 45.64 -4.34 -4.71
N PRO A 46 46.72 -4.42 -5.52
CA PRO A 46 48.10 -4.38 -5.04
C PRO A 46 48.46 -3.13 -4.23
N THR A 47 47.77 -2.01 -4.44
CA THR A 47 48.05 -0.77 -3.71
C THR A 47 47.44 -0.73 -2.30
N ALA A 48 46.61 -1.72 -1.92
CA ALA A 48 46.02 -1.82 -0.59
C ALA A 48 47.07 -1.91 0.54
N GLN A 49 48.28 -2.39 0.24
CA GLN A 49 49.39 -2.46 1.19
C GLN A 49 49.95 -1.08 1.59
N PHE A 50 49.74 -0.05 0.76
CA PHE A 50 50.18 1.33 1.00
C PHE A 50 49.08 2.17 1.69
N ALA A 51 47.82 1.81 1.50
CA ALA A 51 46.70 2.55 2.07
C ALA A 51 46.67 2.42 3.60
N THR A 52 46.26 3.47 4.32
CA THR A 52 45.92 3.34 5.76
C THR A 52 44.45 2.95 5.90
N ASN A 53 43.56 3.78 5.34
CA ASN A 53 42.11 3.60 5.35
C ASN A 53 41.59 3.27 3.96
N LEU A 54 40.50 2.51 3.90
CA LEU A 54 39.70 2.30 2.69
C LEU A 54 38.41 3.10 2.84
N TRP A 55 38.13 3.99 1.89
CA TRP A 55 36.89 4.77 1.88
C TRP A 55 35.91 4.16 0.90
N ILE A 56 34.69 3.91 1.37
CA ILE A 56 33.56 3.44 0.57
C ILE A 56 32.51 4.53 0.58
N CYS A 57 32.26 5.08 -0.60
CA CYS A 57 31.29 6.14 -0.82
C CYS A 57 29.99 5.54 -1.35
N LEU A 58 28.86 5.91 -0.76
CA LEU A 58 27.53 5.40 -1.13
C LEU A 58 26.55 6.57 -1.21
N ASP A 59 25.66 6.52 -2.19
CA ASP A 59 24.60 7.52 -2.36
C ASP A 59 23.27 7.11 -1.73
N ASN A 60 23.09 5.84 -1.37
CA ASN A 60 21.99 5.38 -0.53
C ASN A 60 22.33 5.45 0.95
N LEU A 61 21.71 6.42 1.60
CA LEU A 61 21.87 6.67 3.02
C LEU A 61 21.51 5.45 3.89
N GLU A 62 20.49 4.68 3.50
CA GLU A 62 20.06 3.50 4.26
C GLU A 62 21.14 2.40 4.23
N VAL A 63 21.75 2.14 3.07
CA VAL A 63 22.85 1.15 2.95
C VAL A 63 24.06 1.61 3.74
N ALA A 64 24.43 2.89 3.64
CA ALA A 64 25.54 3.46 4.41
C ALA A 64 25.35 3.31 5.93
N ILE A 65 24.15 3.61 6.44
CA ILE A 65 23.80 3.44 7.86
C ILE A 65 23.89 1.96 8.26
N ARG A 66 23.36 1.04 7.45
CA ARG A 66 23.36 -0.40 7.78
C ARG A 66 24.75 -1.05 7.74
N LEU A 67 25.66 -0.55 6.90
CA LEU A 67 27.04 -1.02 6.91
C LEU A 67 27.80 -0.56 8.18
N LEU A 68 27.45 0.61 8.72
CA LEU A 68 28.05 1.16 9.93
C LEU A 68 27.54 0.50 11.23
N SER A 69 26.33 -0.06 11.22
CA SER A 69 25.66 -0.55 12.45
C SER A 69 25.14 -1.99 12.34
N PRO A 70 25.27 -2.83 13.38
CA PRO A 70 24.58 -4.12 13.46
C PRO A 70 23.07 -3.92 13.33
N SER A 71 22.43 -4.58 12.37
CA SER A 71 20.98 -4.49 12.16
C SER A 71 20.42 -5.83 11.67
N THR A 72 19.17 -6.10 12.04
CA THR A 72 18.37 -7.25 11.57
C THR A 72 17.55 -6.80 10.36
N GLY A 73 17.61 -7.54 9.23
CA GLY A 73 16.95 -7.12 7.99
C GLY A 73 17.28 -7.98 6.76
N SER A 74 16.80 -7.56 5.57
CA SER A 74 17.19 -8.19 4.30
C SER A 74 18.68 -8.01 4.02
N SER A 75 19.26 -8.91 3.21
CA SER A 75 20.69 -8.88 2.84
C SER A 75 21.66 -9.04 4.02
N GLN A 76 21.21 -9.68 5.10
CA GLN A 76 22.01 -9.92 6.31
C GLN A 76 23.35 -10.59 6.01
N GLU A 77 23.37 -11.61 5.14
CA GLU A 77 24.60 -12.31 4.73
C GLU A 77 25.62 -11.35 4.08
N ILE A 78 25.16 -10.40 3.27
CA ILE A 78 26.03 -9.40 2.62
C ILE A 78 26.59 -8.43 3.66
N PHE A 79 25.75 -7.91 4.57
CA PHE A 79 26.20 -7.03 5.65
C PHE A 79 27.15 -7.73 6.63
N GLU A 80 26.92 -9.00 6.94
CA GLU A 80 27.80 -9.82 7.78
C GLU A 80 29.14 -10.11 7.09
N SER A 81 29.10 -10.45 5.81
CA SER A 81 30.30 -10.62 4.97
C SER A 81 31.11 -9.34 4.91
N PHE A 82 30.45 -8.19 4.73
CA PHE A 82 31.09 -6.89 4.73
C PHE A 82 31.73 -6.57 6.09
N ARG A 83 31.05 -6.83 7.21
CA ARG A 83 31.63 -6.62 8.55
C ARG A 83 32.84 -7.51 8.79
N THR A 84 32.77 -8.76 8.37
CA THR A 84 33.90 -9.70 8.44
C THR A 84 35.10 -9.17 7.66
N LEU A 85 34.84 -8.65 6.46
CA LEU A 85 35.84 -8.03 5.60
C LEU A 85 36.42 -6.74 6.21
N ALA A 86 35.57 -5.89 6.81
CA ALA A 86 36.01 -4.68 7.51
C ALA A 86 36.86 -5.00 8.75
N ALA A 87 36.52 -6.05 9.49
CA ALA A 87 37.32 -6.54 10.61
C ALA A 87 38.66 -7.15 10.16
N ALA A 88 38.74 -7.70 8.95
CA ALA A 88 39.97 -8.24 8.38
C ALA A 88 40.92 -7.16 7.84
N TRP A 89 40.43 -5.95 7.53
CA TRP A 89 41.25 -4.87 6.96
C TRP A 89 42.53 -4.56 7.76
N PRO A 90 42.49 -4.37 9.10
CA PRO A 90 43.69 -4.12 9.91
C PRO A 90 44.74 -5.25 9.84
N LEU A 91 44.27 -6.48 9.59
CA LEU A 91 45.07 -7.71 9.60
C LEU A 91 45.75 -8.00 8.25
N ARG A 92 45.48 -7.20 7.22
CA ARG A 92 46.09 -7.38 5.88
C ARG A 92 47.61 -7.23 5.92
N LYS A 93 48.30 -7.69 4.87
CA LYS A 93 49.74 -7.43 4.67
C LYS A 93 49.97 -5.93 4.40
N ARG A 94 50.80 -5.28 5.20
CA ARG A 94 51.06 -3.83 5.16
C ARG A 94 52.56 -3.58 5.13
N LEU A 95 52.98 -2.44 4.58
CA LEU A 95 54.37 -2.00 4.75
C LEU A 95 54.63 -1.56 6.20
N PRO A 96 55.87 -1.67 6.70
CA PRO A 96 56.21 -1.35 8.09
C PRO A 96 55.86 0.09 8.51
N HIS A 97 55.86 1.04 7.56
CA HIS A 97 55.58 2.46 7.79
C HIS A 97 54.09 2.85 7.63
N THR A 98 53.23 1.91 7.24
CA THR A 98 51.80 2.18 7.07
C THR A 98 51.06 1.90 8.38
N LYS A 99 50.17 2.81 8.79
CA LYS A 99 49.37 2.65 10.03
C LYS A 99 48.27 1.61 9.85
N SER A 100 47.83 1.03 10.97
CA SER A 100 46.67 0.14 10.99
C SER A 100 45.43 1.01 10.93
N GLY A 101 44.89 1.23 9.72
CA GLY A 101 43.63 1.96 9.55
C GLY A 101 42.43 1.02 9.50
N SER A 102 41.29 1.54 9.04
CA SER A 102 40.02 0.81 8.92
C SER A 102 39.31 1.08 7.60
N ILE A 103 38.27 0.31 7.33
CA ILE A 103 37.28 0.69 6.31
C ILE A 103 36.40 1.80 6.89
N GLN A 104 36.15 2.84 6.09
CA GLN A 104 35.37 4.02 6.42
C GLN A 104 34.26 4.17 5.39
N ILE A 105 33.03 4.36 5.86
CA ILE A 105 31.87 4.53 5.00
C ILE A 105 31.47 6.00 5.02
N ARG A 106 31.30 6.60 3.85
CA ARG A 106 30.86 7.99 3.69
C ARG A 106 29.64 8.03 2.78
N TRP A 107 28.58 8.66 3.26
CA TRP A 107 27.46 8.98 2.39
C TRP A 107 27.80 10.19 1.51
N VAL A 108 27.42 10.13 0.23
CA VAL A 108 27.64 11.16 -0.78
C VAL A 108 26.31 11.46 -1.45
N PRO A 109 25.94 12.72 -1.72
CA PRO A 109 24.70 13.01 -2.43
C PRO A 109 24.72 12.48 -3.86
N GLY A 110 23.71 11.67 -4.21
CA GLY A 110 23.49 11.21 -5.58
C GLY A 110 23.14 12.35 -6.54
N HIS A 111 23.48 12.19 -7.82
CA HIS A 111 23.21 13.17 -8.89
C HIS A 111 23.74 14.60 -8.65
N ALA A 112 24.77 14.73 -7.82
CA ALA A 112 25.39 16.01 -7.47
C ALA A 112 26.55 16.43 -8.38
N LYS A 113 26.74 15.78 -9.55
CA LYS A 113 27.86 16.02 -10.48
C LYS A 113 29.24 15.78 -9.88
N ILE A 114 29.34 14.79 -8.99
CA ILE A 114 30.61 14.32 -8.46
C ILE A 114 31.15 13.26 -9.43
N PRO A 115 32.26 13.52 -10.15
CA PRO A 115 32.69 12.68 -11.26
C PRO A 115 32.85 11.20 -10.90
N GLU A 116 33.40 10.90 -9.73
CA GLU A 116 33.64 9.53 -9.27
C GLU A 116 32.33 8.81 -8.91
N ASN A 117 31.35 9.52 -8.35
CA ASN A 117 30.04 8.94 -8.06
C ASN A 117 29.24 8.71 -9.34
N GLU A 118 29.31 9.64 -10.30
CA GLU A 118 28.65 9.48 -11.60
C GLU A 118 29.27 8.34 -12.42
N ALA A 119 30.59 8.15 -12.33
CA ALA A 119 31.26 7.00 -12.94
C ALA A 119 30.81 5.67 -12.31
N ALA A 120 30.65 5.63 -10.99
CA ALA A 120 30.11 4.46 -10.30
C ALA A 120 28.65 4.17 -10.70
N ASP A 121 27.79 5.20 -10.76
CA ASP A 121 26.41 5.07 -11.21
C ASP A 121 26.31 4.58 -12.65
N LEU A 122 27.20 5.07 -13.53
CA LEU A 122 27.25 4.67 -14.93
C LEU A 122 27.68 3.21 -15.05
N ALA A 123 28.71 2.78 -14.32
CA ALA A 123 29.15 1.39 -14.27
C ALA A 123 28.05 0.45 -13.71
N ALA A 124 27.32 0.88 -12.69
CA ALA A 124 26.18 0.14 -12.15
C ALA A 124 25.05 0.01 -13.20
N LYS A 125 24.74 1.07 -13.95
CA LYS A 125 23.74 1.03 -15.05
C LYS A 125 24.17 0.11 -16.19
N GLU A 126 25.44 0.13 -16.57
CA GLU A 126 26.00 -0.77 -17.59
C GLU A 126 25.95 -2.23 -17.13
N GLY A 127 26.27 -2.48 -15.85
CA GLY A 127 26.14 -3.79 -15.22
C GLY A 127 24.69 -4.29 -15.20
N ALA A 128 23.73 -3.42 -14.85
CA ALA A 128 22.31 -3.74 -14.84
C ALA A 128 21.74 -4.01 -16.25
N ALA A 129 22.31 -3.40 -17.29
CA ALA A 129 21.93 -3.61 -18.69
C ALA A 129 22.55 -4.88 -19.31
N SER A 130 23.55 -5.48 -18.65
CA SER A 130 24.19 -6.71 -19.10
C SER A 130 23.37 -7.95 -18.74
N ILE A 131 23.49 -9.03 -19.52
CA ILE A 131 22.77 -10.28 -19.25
C ILE A 131 23.30 -10.85 -17.91
N PRO A 132 22.43 -11.05 -16.91
CA PRO A 132 22.88 -11.55 -15.62
C PRO A 132 23.43 -12.98 -15.77
N PRO A 133 24.53 -13.34 -15.08
CA PRO A 133 24.89 -14.74 -14.91
C PRO A 133 23.77 -15.49 -14.16
N ALA A 134 23.84 -16.84 -14.20
CA ALA A 134 22.88 -17.82 -13.67
C ALA A 134 22.16 -17.41 -12.36
N PRO A 135 20.94 -17.92 -12.10
CA PRO A 135 19.88 -17.20 -11.39
C PRO A 135 20.35 -16.68 -10.02
N HIS A 136 20.34 -15.35 -9.87
CA HIS A 136 20.53 -14.71 -8.58
C HIS A 136 19.57 -15.32 -7.55
N LYS A 137 20.10 -15.70 -6.38
CA LYS A 137 19.28 -16.10 -5.24
C LYS A 137 18.36 -14.93 -4.90
N SER A 138 17.07 -15.06 -5.16
CA SER A 138 16.10 -14.00 -4.85
C SER A 138 16.09 -13.77 -3.34
N SER A 139 16.40 -12.53 -2.90
CA SER A 139 16.28 -12.09 -1.51
C SER A 139 14.90 -12.46 -0.94
N TYR A 140 14.85 -12.86 0.33
CA TYR A 140 13.60 -13.21 1.01
C TYR A 140 12.54 -12.10 0.88
N ALA A 141 12.96 -10.83 0.95
CA ALA A 141 12.06 -9.69 0.79
C ALA A 141 11.45 -9.60 -0.62
N SER A 142 12.20 -10.00 -1.65
CA SER A 142 11.73 -10.08 -3.04
C SER A 142 10.76 -11.24 -3.22
N LEU A 143 11.08 -12.44 -2.71
CA LEU A 143 10.18 -13.59 -2.75
C LEU A 143 8.85 -13.33 -2.01
N LYS A 144 8.93 -12.76 -0.79
CA LYS A 144 7.74 -12.43 0.01
C LYS A 144 6.79 -11.47 -0.71
N ARG A 145 7.32 -10.48 -1.44
CA ARG A 145 6.50 -9.54 -2.21
C ARG A 145 5.97 -10.17 -3.49
N TYR A 146 6.78 -10.94 -4.22
CA TYR A 146 6.31 -11.69 -5.38
C TYR A 146 5.11 -12.56 -5.00
N ALA A 147 5.23 -13.34 -3.91
CA ALA A 147 4.15 -14.15 -3.38
C ALA A 147 2.91 -13.31 -3.02
N LYS A 148 3.10 -12.15 -2.38
CA LYS A 148 2.00 -11.23 -2.06
C LYS A 148 1.31 -10.69 -3.33
N THR A 149 2.07 -10.24 -4.31
CA THR A 149 1.54 -9.72 -5.59
C THR A 149 0.76 -10.80 -6.34
N GLN A 150 1.32 -12.02 -6.42
CA GLN A 150 0.64 -13.16 -7.03
C GLN A 150 -0.66 -13.50 -6.30
N SER A 151 -0.66 -13.50 -4.96
CA SER A 151 -1.86 -13.75 -4.18
C SER A 151 -2.94 -12.68 -4.40
N LEU A 152 -2.57 -11.40 -4.46
CA LEU A 152 -3.52 -10.31 -4.73
C LEU A 152 -4.08 -10.37 -6.15
N SER A 153 -3.23 -10.65 -7.14
CA SER A 153 -3.66 -10.82 -8.53
C SER A 153 -4.59 -12.02 -8.67
N ALA A 154 -4.27 -13.16 -8.05
CA ALA A 154 -5.14 -14.34 -8.07
C ALA A 154 -6.49 -14.07 -7.41
N ALA A 155 -6.51 -13.35 -6.28
CA ALA A 155 -7.75 -12.96 -5.61
C ALA A 155 -8.62 -12.04 -6.49
N GLN A 156 -8.01 -11.05 -7.14
CA GLN A 156 -8.70 -10.14 -8.05
C GLN A 156 -9.27 -10.88 -9.27
N SER A 157 -8.47 -11.71 -9.93
CA SER A 157 -8.94 -12.51 -11.07
C SER A 157 -10.03 -13.51 -10.69
N GLN A 158 -9.97 -14.07 -9.48
CA GLN A 158 -11.03 -14.94 -8.99
C GLN A 158 -12.32 -14.16 -8.74
N TRP A 159 -12.23 -12.97 -8.16
CA TRP A 159 -13.38 -12.10 -7.92
C TRP A 159 -14.05 -11.67 -9.22
N GLU A 160 -13.31 -11.21 -10.23
CA GLU A 160 -13.87 -10.85 -11.53
C GLU A 160 -14.66 -12.00 -12.17
N LYS A 161 -14.27 -13.26 -11.92
CA LYS A 161 -15.00 -14.43 -12.41
C LYS A 161 -16.27 -14.75 -11.64
N VAL A 162 -16.31 -14.50 -10.32
CA VAL A 162 -17.42 -14.92 -9.45
C VAL A 162 -18.30 -13.78 -8.98
N ALA A 163 -17.90 -12.53 -9.20
CA ALA A 163 -18.63 -11.35 -8.75
C ALA A 163 -20.03 -11.33 -9.37
N PRO A 164 -21.09 -11.19 -8.55
CA PRO A 164 -22.45 -11.00 -9.06
C PRO A 164 -22.51 -9.76 -9.95
N GLN A 165 -23.40 -9.77 -10.96
CA GLN A 165 -23.58 -8.63 -11.87
C GLN A 165 -23.80 -7.32 -11.13
N SER A 166 -24.60 -7.34 -10.06
CA SER A 166 -24.85 -6.14 -9.25
C SER A 166 -23.61 -5.56 -8.58
N TYR A 167 -22.62 -6.38 -8.23
CA TYR A 167 -21.34 -5.90 -7.69
C TYR A 167 -20.42 -5.38 -8.81
N GLN A 168 -20.50 -5.97 -10.01
CA GLN A 168 -19.78 -5.49 -11.18
C GLN A 168 -20.30 -4.11 -11.62
N ASP A 169 -21.63 -3.94 -11.68
CA ASP A 169 -22.29 -2.68 -12.05
C ASP A 169 -22.01 -1.55 -11.04
N LEU A 170 -21.71 -1.91 -9.78
CA LEU A 170 -21.32 -0.99 -8.72
C LEU A 170 -19.80 -0.79 -8.60
N GLU A 171 -19.02 -1.41 -9.49
CA GLU A 171 -17.55 -1.36 -9.50
C GLU A 171 -16.91 -1.81 -8.17
N ILE A 172 -17.56 -2.74 -7.46
CA ILE A 172 -17.05 -3.27 -6.19
C ILE A 172 -15.93 -4.27 -6.49
N THR A 173 -14.72 -3.96 -6.03
CA THR A 173 -13.50 -4.75 -6.27
C THR A 173 -12.97 -5.42 -5.01
N THR A 174 -12.05 -6.37 -5.17
CA THR A 174 -11.35 -6.93 -4.01
C THR A 174 -10.35 -5.93 -3.47
N SER A 175 -10.22 -5.88 -2.14
CA SER A 175 -9.21 -5.09 -1.48
C SER A 175 -8.47 -5.92 -0.45
N PRO A 176 -7.13 -5.81 -0.34
CA PRO A 176 -6.40 -6.40 0.77
C PRO A 176 -6.72 -5.74 2.10
N LYS A 177 -7.33 -4.55 2.08
CA LYS A 177 -7.74 -3.83 3.28
C LYS A 177 -9.21 -4.12 3.56
N ARG A 178 -9.55 -4.19 4.84
CA ARG A 178 -10.93 -4.28 5.30
C ARG A 178 -11.74 -3.09 4.72
N PRO A 179 -12.84 -3.34 3.99
CA PRO A 179 -13.70 -2.28 3.46
C PRO A 179 -14.21 -1.36 4.56
N GLY A 180 -14.30 -0.07 4.25
CA GLY A 180 -14.69 0.96 5.23
C GLY A 180 -16.15 0.84 5.68
N GLU A 181 -17.05 0.35 4.82
CA GLU A 181 -18.45 0.13 5.18
C GLU A 181 -18.64 -0.93 6.29
N LEU A 182 -17.64 -1.77 6.56
CA LEU A 182 -17.68 -2.74 7.67
C LEU A 182 -17.54 -2.09 9.06
N GLN A 183 -17.47 -0.76 9.12
CA GLN A 183 -17.58 0.03 10.35
C GLN A 183 -19.04 0.43 10.66
N LEU A 184 -19.96 0.27 9.72
CA LEU A 184 -21.38 0.48 9.96
C LEU A 184 -21.91 -0.50 11.01
N ASN A 185 -22.96 -0.11 11.72
CA ASN A 185 -23.68 -1.04 12.57
C ASN A 185 -24.28 -2.18 11.72
N ARG A 186 -24.62 -3.28 12.39
CA ARG A 186 -25.09 -4.50 11.72
C ARG A 186 -26.34 -4.29 10.87
N LEU A 187 -27.27 -3.44 11.31
CA LEU A 187 -28.55 -3.21 10.63
C LEU A 187 -28.31 -2.43 9.32
N ASP A 188 -27.59 -1.31 9.40
CA ASP A 188 -27.29 -0.48 8.23
C ASP A 188 -26.46 -1.23 7.20
N LEU A 189 -25.45 -1.97 7.65
CA LEU A 189 -24.66 -2.84 6.77
C LEU A 189 -25.54 -3.89 6.10
N GLY A 190 -26.49 -4.47 6.85
CA GLY A 190 -27.47 -5.42 6.34
C GLY A 190 -28.31 -4.82 5.21
N HIS A 191 -28.82 -3.60 5.37
CA HIS A 191 -29.59 -2.91 4.34
C HIS A 191 -28.77 -2.61 3.07
N VAL A 192 -27.52 -2.18 3.22
CA VAL A 192 -26.62 -1.94 2.07
C VAL A 192 -26.36 -3.25 1.31
N ILE A 193 -26.04 -4.34 2.02
CA ILE A 193 -25.80 -5.65 1.40
C ILE A 193 -27.08 -6.19 0.74
N ALA A 194 -28.24 -6.04 1.38
CA ALA A 194 -29.52 -6.43 0.80
C ALA A 194 -29.79 -5.65 -0.49
N ALA A 195 -29.58 -4.34 -0.50
CA ALA A 195 -29.74 -3.51 -1.70
C ALA A 195 -28.77 -3.92 -2.83
N ARG A 196 -27.52 -4.30 -2.50
CA ARG A 196 -26.53 -4.78 -3.48
C ARG A 196 -26.89 -6.16 -4.05
N THR A 197 -27.39 -7.06 -3.22
CA THR A 197 -27.55 -8.49 -3.57
C THR A 197 -28.98 -8.85 -3.99
N GLY A 198 -29.96 -8.00 -3.71
CA GLY A 198 -31.37 -8.35 -3.79
C GLY A 198 -31.83 -9.39 -2.76
N HIS A 199 -30.99 -9.75 -1.78
CA HIS A 199 -31.33 -10.70 -0.72
C HIS A 199 -31.73 -9.91 0.53
N GLY A 200 -33.03 -9.69 0.67
CA GLY A 200 -33.60 -8.93 1.78
C GLY A 200 -35.11 -8.95 1.74
N ASP A 201 -35.73 -8.01 2.45
CA ASP A 201 -37.18 -7.83 2.47
C ASP A 201 -37.68 -7.17 1.17
N PHE A 202 -37.62 -7.92 0.07
CA PHE A 202 -38.04 -7.49 -1.26
C PHE A 202 -39.07 -8.46 -1.82
N ALA A 203 -40.01 -7.93 -2.59
CA ALA A 203 -41.13 -8.71 -3.12
C ALA A 203 -40.62 -9.92 -3.94
N ASP A 204 -39.70 -9.69 -4.86
CA ASP A 204 -39.16 -10.72 -5.76
C ASP A 204 -38.39 -11.81 -4.98
N TYR A 205 -37.75 -11.46 -3.86
CA TYR A 205 -37.09 -12.44 -2.99
C TYR A 205 -38.12 -13.32 -2.29
N HIS A 206 -39.15 -12.72 -1.68
CA HIS A 206 -40.18 -13.46 -0.97
C HIS A 206 -41.00 -14.37 -1.90
N GLU A 207 -41.33 -13.90 -3.10
CA GLU A 207 -42.03 -14.69 -4.12
C GLU A 207 -41.16 -15.87 -4.59
N ARG A 208 -39.87 -15.65 -4.87
CA ARG A 208 -38.94 -16.71 -5.29
C ARG A 208 -38.81 -17.84 -4.26
N PHE A 209 -38.89 -17.51 -2.97
CA PHE A 209 -38.75 -18.47 -1.87
C PHE A 209 -40.10 -18.91 -1.27
N ASN A 210 -41.22 -18.49 -1.87
CA ASN A 210 -42.58 -18.82 -1.44
C ASN A 210 -42.86 -18.52 0.05
N HIS A 211 -42.52 -17.30 0.48
CA HIS A 211 -42.86 -16.79 1.80
C HIS A 211 -44.28 -16.19 1.82
N ASP A 212 -45.25 -16.95 2.34
CA ASP A 212 -46.68 -16.59 2.28
C ASP A 212 -47.07 -15.43 3.23
N ASP A 213 -46.28 -15.20 4.29
CA ASP A 213 -46.52 -14.16 5.31
C ASP A 213 -45.81 -12.84 5.00
N ALA A 214 -45.12 -12.75 3.86
CA ALA A 214 -44.28 -11.61 3.52
C ALA A 214 -45.09 -10.42 3.03
N TYR A 215 -44.78 -9.24 3.54
CA TYR A 215 -45.41 -8.00 3.10
C TYR A 215 -44.68 -7.42 1.88
N LEU A 216 -45.27 -7.58 0.70
CA LEU A 216 -44.61 -7.29 -0.59
C LEU A 216 -44.63 -5.81 -1.01
N LEU A 217 -45.44 -4.99 -0.34
CA LEU A 217 -45.64 -3.59 -0.69
C LEU A 217 -45.08 -2.64 0.37
N CYS A 218 -44.56 -1.51 -0.07
CA CYS A 218 -44.25 -0.38 0.78
C CYS A 218 -45.55 0.36 1.17
N ARG A 219 -45.54 1.13 2.27
CA ARG A 219 -46.66 2.02 2.62
C ARG A 219 -47.00 3.03 1.53
N CYS A 220 -46.06 3.34 0.64
CA CYS A 220 -46.31 4.18 -0.53
C CYS A 220 -47.04 3.45 -1.67
N GLY A 221 -47.42 2.18 -1.50
CA GLY A 221 -48.11 1.36 -2.49
C GLY A 221 -47.22 0.70 -3.55
N ALA A 222 -45.92 1.01 -3.58
CA ALA A 222 -45.00 0.40 -4.53
C ALA A 222 -44.50 -0.97 -4.05
N ARG A 223 -44.18 -1.87 -4.99
CA ARG A 223 -43.51 -3.14 -4.68
C ARG A 223 -42.16 -2.89 -4.01
N LYS A 224 -41.86 -3.66 -2.96
CA LYS A 224 -40.57 -3.62 -2.29
C LYS A 224 -39.48 -4.11 -3.24
N ALA A 225 -38.51 -3.26 -3.52
CA ALA A 225 -37.40 -3.53 -4.43
C ALA A 225 -36.09 -2.98 -3.83
N PRO A 226 -34.92 -3.51 -4.25
CA PRO A 226 -33.62 -3.14 -3.69
C PRO A 226 -33.33 -1.64 -3.65
N LEU A 227 -33.75 -0.91 -4.70
CA LEU A 227 -33.53 0.53 -4.84
C LEU A 227 -34.77 1.36 -4.46
N HIS A 228 -35.81 0.74 -3.90
CA HIS A 228 -37.07 1.42 -3.61
C HIS A 228 -36.90 2.58 -2.63
N PHE A 229 -35.98 2.47 -1.65
CA PHE A 229 -35.66 3.57 -0.73
C PHE A 229 -35.34 4.87 -1.49
N PHE A 230 -34.61 4.77 -2.60
CA PHE A 230 -34.21 5.92 -3.40
C PHE A 230 -35.37 6.51 -4.22
N PHE A 231 -36.39 5.72 -4.57
CA PHE A 231 -37.48 6.17 -5.42
C PHE A 231 -38.79 6.46 -4.68
N CYS A 232 -38.93 6.01 -3.43
CA CYS A 232 -40.12 6.18 -2.60
C CYS A 232 -40.51 7.65 -2.43
N HIS A 233 -41.75 7.99 -2.78
CA HIS A 233 -42.24 9.36 -2.68
C HIS A 233 -42.48 9.83 -1.24
N ILE A 234 -42.63 8.91 -0.28
CA ILE A 234 -42.76 9.26 1.15
C ILE A 234 -41.38 9.63 1.69
N ALA A 235 -40.37 8.82 1.39
CA ALA A 235 -38.99 9.08 1.81
C ALA A 235 -38.47 10.41 1.25
N LYS A 236 -38.70 10.66 -0.06
CA LYS A 236 -38.35 11.94 -0.72
C LYS A 236 -39.00 13.17 -0.08
N ARG A 237 -40.19 13.01 0.51
CA ARG A 237 -40.88 14.10 1.23
C ARG A 237 -40.31 14.34 2.63
N ARG A 238 -39.78 13.30 3.28
CA ARG A 238 -39.13 13.41 4.60
C ARG A 238 -37.73 14.01 4.51
N ALA A 239 -36.91 13.53 3.58
CA ALA A 239 -35.58 14.08 3.34
C ALA A 239 -35.26 14.10 1.83
N PRO A 240 -34.69 15.19 1.32
CA PRO A 240 -34.23 15.25 -0.05
C PRO A 240 -33.14 14.20 -0.28
N ARG A 241 -33.12 13.63 -1.48
CA ARG A 241 -32.06 12.70 -1.88
C ARG A 241 -30.75 13.46 -2.10
N PRO A 242 -29.60 12.78 -2.02
CA PRO A 242 -28.35 13.35 -2.51
C PRO A 242 -28.53 13.85 -3.95
N PRO A 243 -28.05 15.06 -4.26
CA PRO A 243 -28.21 15.66 -5.58
C PRO A 243 -27.39 14.91 -6.63
N GLY A 244 -27.88 14.88 -7.87
CA GLY A 244 -27.21 14.25 -9.00
C GLY A 244 -28.11 13.29 -9.79
N PRO A 245 -27.62 12.79 -10.94
CA PRO A 245 -28.34 11.80 -11.72
C PRO A 245 -28.46 10.48 -10.92
N PRO A 246 -29.63 9.79 -10.99
CA PRO A 246 -29.87 8.57 -10.22
C PRO A 246 -28.79 7.49 -10.35
N SER A 247 -28.27 7.26 -11.56
CA SER A 247 -27.24 6.25 -11.81
C SER A 247 -25.98 6.49 -11.00
N GLU A 248 -25.41 7.70 -11.07
CA GLU A 248 -24.19 8.06 -10.34
C GLU A 248 -24.39 8.05 -8.83
N VAL A 249 -25.54 8.55 -8.37
CA VAL A 249 -25.84 8.60 -6.94
C VAL A 249 -25.99 7.20 -6.37
N ILE A 250 -26.67 6.29 -7.08
CA ILE A 250 -26.85 4.91 -6.65
C ILE A 250 -25.50 4.18 -6.64
N SER A 251 -24.69 4.33 -7.70
CA SER A 251 -23.34 3.76 -7.75
C SER A 251 -22.45 4.31 -6.63
N PHE A 252 -22.55 5.59 -6.29
CA PHE A 252 -21.84 6.15 -5.14
C PHE A 252 -22.31 5.56 -3.82
N LEU A 253 -23.63 5.58 -3.55
CA LEU A 253 -24.23 5.15 -2.28
C LEU A 253 -24.01 3.67 -2.00
N LEU A 254 -24.12 2.82 -3.02
CA LEU A 254 -23.98 1.37 -2.88
C LEU A 254 -22.59 0.86 -3.26
N GLY A 255 -21.81 1.55 -4.08
CA GLY A 255 -20.49 1.09 -4.52
C GLY A 255 -19.33 1.52 -3.62
N THR A 256 -19.48 2.55 -2.78
CA THR A 256 -18.38 3.11 -1.98
C THR A 256 -18.63 3.10 -0.48
N ALA A 257 -17.57 2.97 0.32
CA ALA A 257 -17.66 3.04 1.78
C ALA A 257 -18.25 4.38 2.29
N LYS A 258 -17.83 5.49 1.67
CA LYS A 258 -18.33 6.83 2.01
C LYS A 258 -19.81 6.98 1.64
N GLY A 259 -20.22 6.43 0.51
CA GLY A 259 -21.61 6.40 0.09
C GLY A 259 -22.47 5.55 1.01
N ALA A 260 -21.99 4.37 1.42
CA ALA A 260 -22.69 3.50 2.36
C ALA A 260 -22.95 4.19 3.70
N GLN A 261 -21.97 4.94 4.21
CA GLN A 261 -22.14 5.77 5.41
C GLN A 261 -23.20 6.84 5.22
N LYS A 262 -23.19 7.51 4.07
CA LYS A 262 -24.16 8.56 3.74
C LYS A 262 -25.57 7.99 3.57
N LEU A 263 -25.69 6.80 2.99
CA LEU A 263 -26.94 6.06 2.86
C LEU A 263 -27.49 5.67 4.23
N ALA A 264 -26.67 5.13 5.12
CA ALA A 264 -27.07 4.78 6.48
C ALA A 264 -27.66 6.00 7.23
N THR A 265 -26.98 7.14 7.17
CA THR A 265 -27.48 8.39 7.76
C THR A 265 -28.83 8.81 7.16
N TRP A 266 -28.97 8.75 5.84
CA TRP A 266 -30.22 9.13 5.17
C TRP A 266 -31.39 8.18 5.47
N LEU A 267 -31.12 6.87 5.58
CA LEU A 267 -32.13 5.88 5.97
C LEU A 267 -32.61 6.10 7.40
N ALA A 268 -31.68 6.43 8.31
CA ALA A 268 -32.01 6.77 9.70
C ALA A 268 -32.84 8.06 9.79
N GLU A 269 -32.45 9.12 9.07
CA GLU A 269 -33.19 10.39 9.02
C GLU A 269 -34.62 10.24 8.47
N THR A 270 -34.79 9.37 7.48
CA THR A 270 -36.11 9.11 6.88
C THR A 270 -36.93 8.08 7.63
N HIS A 271 -36.35 7.38 8.60
CA HIS A 271 -36.92 6.19 9.24
C HIS A 271 -37.52 5.22 8.22
N PHE A 272 -36.75 4.96 7.14
CA PHE A 272 -37.29 4.28 5.96
C PHE A 272 -37.72 2.85 6.27
N PHE A 273 -36.89 2.08 6.97
CA PHE A 273 -37.16 0.68 7.28
C PHE A 273 -37.97 0.50 8.58
N GLU A 274 -38.19 1.57 9.34
CA GLU A 274 -39.03 1.56 10.54
C GLU A 274 -40.48 1.96 10.25
N ASP A 275 -40.71 3.05 9.51
CA ASP A 275 -42.04 3.66 9.36
C ASP A 275 -42.63 3.57 7.95
N ILE A 276 -41.77 3.65 6.93
CA ILE A 276 -42.18 3.83 5.54
C ILE A 276 -42.32 2.47 4.85
N CYS A 277 -41.31 1.63 4.99
CA CYS A 277 -41.20 0.33 4.35
C CYS A 277 -40.73 -0.72 5.37
N PRO A 278 -41.46 -0.93 6.47
CA PRO A 278 -41.08 -1.93 7.45
C PRO A 278 -41.29 -3.35 6.92
N ARG A 279 -40.55 -4.28 7.52
CA ARG A 279 -40.66 -5.72 7.23
C ARG A 279 -42.04 -6.28 7.53
N GLN A 280 -42.62 -5.83 8.64
CA GLN A 280 -43.98 -6.17 9.05
C GLN A 280 -44.85 -4.91 9.05
N PRO A 281 -46.15 -5.02 8.76
CA PRO A 281 -47.05 -3.89 8.89
C PRO A 281 -47.03 -3.34 10.32
N LEU A 282 -47.05 -2.01 10.43
CA LEU A 282 -47.25 -1.37 11.74
C LEU A 282 -48.62 -1.77 12.25
N LEU A 283 -48.68 -2.31 13.47
CA LEU A 283 -49.94 -2.58 14.15
C LEU A 283 -50.74 -1.28 14.19
N SER A 284 -51.93 -1.29 13.61
CA SER A 284 -52.87 -0.17 13.69
C SER A 284 -53.28 0.00 15.15
N THR A 285 -52.74 1.02 15.80
CA THR A 285 -53.21 1.55 17.09
C THR A 285 -54.44 2.41 16.89
#